data_AF-A0A8S3VKR7-F1
#
_entry.id   AF-A0A8S3VKR7-F1
#
_cell.length_a   1.000
_cell.length_b   1.000
_cell.length_c   1.000
_cell.angle_alpha   90.00
_cell.angle_beta   90.00
_cell.angle_gamma   90.00
#
_symmetry.space_group_name_H-M   'P 1'
#
loop_
_entity.id
_entity.type
_entity.pdbx_description
1 polymer ?
#
loop_
_entity_poly.entity_id
_entity_poly.type
_entity_poly.pdbx_seq_one_letter_code
_entity_poly.pdbx_strand_id
1 'polypeptide(L)'
;MSGEVNPPTDVKPVVSSVILDGSAVVNMLKPVNIKSFNEYALKVFIPYIQNIGKDVQRIDIVFDTYIDNSLKASTRGKRGKGIRRRVQDETNVPGNWQEFLRLDENKIELFHFLADKITSAGIDNEIVVTDKINALGNTAEHSYELLSPFANPGMPSPDLFGWQKLDGTWVPFWSVLAEASMSCQELIHCGCKKGCRGACKCLKAALKCTALCKCSPDCERETD
;
A
#
# COMPACT_ATOMS: atom_id res chain seq x y z
N MET A 1 43.66 -2.64 30.73
CA MET A 1 42.67 -3.67 30.31
C MET A 1 41.69 -2.97 29.39
N SER A 2 41.94 -3.03 28.09
CA SER A 2 41.08 -2.51 27.04
C SER A 2 39.96 -3.51 26.79
N GLY A 3 38.73 -3.17 27.17
CA GLY A 3 37.56 -3.98 26.84
C GLY A 3 37.23 -3.82 25.36
N GLU A 4 37.45 -4.86 24.58
CA GLU A 4 36.96 -4.95 23.21
C GLU A 4 35.42 -5.05 23.23
N VAL A 5 34.76 -4.01 22.76
CA VAL A 5 33.32 -4.04 22.46
C VAL A 5 33.18 -4.65 21.07
N ASN A 6 32.79 -5.92 21.01
CA ASN A 6 32.44 -6.54 19.73
C ASN A 6 31.22 -5.83 19.13
N PRO A 7 31.23 -5.50 17.83
CA PRO A 7 30.07 -4.91 17.17
C PRO A 7 28.89 -5.91 17.23
N PRO A 8 27.63 -5.42 17.31
CA PRO A 8 26.48 -6.30 17.25
C PRO A 8 26.54 -7.08 15.94
N THR A 9 26.63 -8.40 16.02
CA THR A 9 26.48 -9.27 14.85
C THR A 9 25.12 -8.98 14.22
N ASP A 10 25.12 -8.68 12.92
CA ASP A 10 23.96 -8.46 12.06
C ASP A 10 23.15 -9.76 11.93
N VAL A 11 22.54 -10.19 13.03
CA VAL A 11 21.67 -11.36 13.05
C VAL A 11 20.31 -10.89 12.55
N LYS A 12 20.08 -11.13 11.26
CA LYS A 12 18.78 -10.91 10.63
C LYS A 12 17.70 -11.64 11.46
N PRO A 13 16.63 -10.96 11.89
CA PRO A 13 15.59 -11.60 12.68
C PRO A 13 14.96 -12.75 11.90
N VAL A 14 14.64 -13.84 12.59
CA VAL A 14 13.86 -14.94 12.00
C VAL A 14 12.47 -14.38 11.70
N VAL A 15 12.17 -14.14 10.43
CA VAL A 15 10.87 -13.66 9.98
C VAL A 15 9.96 -14.87 9.79
N SER A 16 8.98 -15.03 10.68
CA SER A 16 8.01 -16.13 10.59
C SER A 16 6.91 -15.87 9.56
N SER A 17 6.67 -14.60 9.21
CA SER A 17 5.52 -14.18 8.42
C SER A 17 5.81 -12.99 7.51
N VAL A 18 5.13 -12.90 6.38
CA VAL A 18 5.11 -11.72 5.50
C VAL A 18 3.69 -11.18 5.38
N ILE A 19 3.53 -9.86 5.35
CA ILE A 19 2.24 -9.19 5.13
C ILE A 19 2.34 -8.36 3.85
N LEU A 20 1.39 -8.53 2.95
CA LEU A 20 1.37 -7.92 1.62
C LEU A 20 0.12 -7.06 1.44
N ASP A 21 0.30 -5.84 0.92
CA ASP A 21 -0.79 -5.06 0.33
C ASP A 21 -1.17 -5.69 -1.02
N GLY A 22 -2.20 -6.53 -1.01
CA GLY A 22 -2.68 -7.27 -2.17
C GLY A 22 -3.17 -6.34 -3.29
N SER A 23 -3.76 -5.19 -2.97
CA SER A 23 -4.21 -4.21 -3.97
C SER A 23 -3.03 -3.62 -4.73
N ALA A 24 -1.92 -3.33 -4.02
CA ALA A 24 -0.69 -2.87 -4.65
C ALA A 24 -0.04 -3.97 -5.51
N VAL A 25 0.00 -5.22 -5.01
CA VAL A 25 0.53 -6.36 -5.76
C VAL A 25 -0.23 -6.55 -7.08
N VAL A 26 -1.56 -6.52 -7.07
CA VAL A 26 -2.40 -6.63 -8.28
C VAL A 26 -2.15 -5.51 -9.29
N ASN A 27 -1.91 -4.29 -8.83
CA ASN A 27 -1.59 -3.16 -9.71
C ASN A 27 -0.24 -3.32 -10.41
N MET A 28 0.73 -3.91 -9.70
CA MET A 28 2.06 -4.19 -10.21
C MET A 28 2.07 -5.39 -11.17
N LEU A 29 1.34 -6.46 -10.85
CA LEU A 29 1.28 -7.70 -11.63
C LEU A 29 0.29 -7.58 -12.79
N LYS A 30 0.76 -7.05 -13.91
CA LYS A 30 -0.05 -6.93 -15.13
C LYS A 30 -0.21 -8.29 -15.84
N PRO A 31 -1.39 -8.60 -16.38
CA PRO A 31 -1.66 -9.85 -17.11
C PRO A 31 -1.11 -9.81 -18.54
N VAL A 32 0.22 -9.84 -18.70
CA VAL A 32 0.88 -9.83 -20.02
C VAL A 32 0.86 -11.24 -20.61
N ASN A 33 0.37 -11.40 -21.84
CA ASN A 33 0.25 -12.69 -22.54
C ASN A 33 -0.60 -13.74 -21.80
N ILE A 34 -1.55 -13.28 -20.98
CA ILE A 34 -2.49 -14.12 -20.24
C ILE A 34 -3.87 -14.01 -20.90
N LYS A 35 -4.54 -15.15 -21.09
CA LYS A 35 -5.85 -15.17 -21.74
C LYS A 35 -6.98 -15.00 -20.74
N SER A 36 -6.99 -15.77 -19.65
CA SER A 36 -8.11 -15.80 -18.69
C SER A 36 -7.71 -15.48 -17.25
N PHE A 37 -8.67 -15.18 -16.39
CA PHE A 37 -8.39 -14.91 -14.98
C PHE A 37 -7.83 -16.13 -14.24
N ASN A 38 -8.23 -17.36 -14.61
CA ASN A 38 -7.61 -18.57 -14.06
C ASN A 38 -6.11 -18.65 -14.44
N GLU A 39 -5.78 -18.36 -15.70
CA GLU A 39 -4.37 -18.30 -16.10
C GLU A 39 -3.60 -17.20 -15.37
N TYR A 40 -4.23 -16.04 -15.13
CA TYR A 40 -3.62 -14.94 -14.36
C TYR A 40 -3.30 -15.38 -12.93
N ALA A 41 -4.25 -16.02 -12.25
CA ALA A 41 -4.04 -16.53 -10.89
C ALA A 41 -2.89 -17.55 -10.85
N LEU A 42 -2.95 -18.57 -11.70
CA LEU A 42 -2.03 -19.71 -11.65
C LEU A 42 -0.63 -19.41 -12.20
N LYS A 43 -0.50 -18.53 -13.20
CA LYS A 43 0.78 -18.26 -13.88
C LYS A 43 1.46 -16.97 -13.43
N VAL A 44 0.73 -16.06 -12.80
CA VAL A 44 1.26 -14.74 -12.42
C VAL A 44 1.13 -14.47 -10.93
N PHE A 45 -0.10 -14.45 -10.40
CA PHE A 45 -0.34 -14.03 -9.02
C PHE A 45 0.23 -15.02 -8.00
N ILE A 46 -0.20 -16.28 -8.04
CA ILE A 46 0.21 -17.31 -7.07
C ILE A 46 1.75 -17.53 -7.10
N PRO A 47 2.41 -17.70 -8.26
CA PRO A 47 3.86 -17.87 -8.29
C PRO A 47 4.63 -16.68 -7.71
N TYR A 48 4.13 -15.45 -7.89
CA TYR A 48 4.74 -14.27 -7.31
C TYR A 48 4.67 -14.28 -5.79
N ILE A 49 3.51 -14.62 -5.22
CA ILE A 49 3.31 -14.71 -3.77
C ILE A 49 4.17 -15.83 -3.17
N GLN A 50 4.19 -17.01 -3.78
CA GLN A 50 5.03 -18.13 -3.36
C GLN A 50 6.52 -17.75 -3.33
N ASN A 51 6.99 -17.02 -4.34
CA ASN A 51 8.38 -16.59 -4.39
C ASN A 51 8.72 -15.56 -3.29
N ILE A 52 7.80 -14.66 -2.94
CA ILE A 52 8.01 -13.74 -1.81
C ILE A 52 8.03 -14.52 -0.48
N GLY A 53 7.10 -15.44 -0.30
CA GLY A 53 6.89 -16.14 0.96
C GLY A 53 7.69 -17.44 1.11
N LYS A 54 8.61 -17.74 0.19
CA LYS A 54 9.30 -19.04 0.15
C LYS A 54 10.08 -19.40 1.43
N ASP A 55 10.52 -18.38 2.16
CA ASP A 55 11.37 -18.53 3.36
C ASP A 55 10.60 -18.25 4.68
N VAL A 56 9.28 -18.05 4.63
CA VAL A 56 8.44 -17.77 5.81
C VAL A 56 7.40 -18.86 6.01
N GLN A 57 6.88 -19.02 7.21
CA GLN A 57 5.84 -20.03 7.48
C GLN A 57 4.45 -19.52 7.07
N ARG A 58 4.21 -18.21 7.19
CA ARG A 58 2.89 -17.59 7.00
C ARG A 58 2.92 -16.40 6.05
N ILE A 59 1.89 -16.27 5.22
CA ILE A 59 1.71 -15.19 4.25
C ILE A 59 0.33 -14.56 4.44
N ASP A 60 0.31 -13.28 4.82
CA ASP A 60 -0.91 -12.50 4.99
C ASP A 60 -1.09 -11.56 3.79
N ILE A 61 -2.24 -11.64 3.13
CA ILE A 61 -2.57 -10.81 1.95
C ILE A 61 -3.77 -9.94 2.28
N VAL A 62 -3.55 -8.63 2.31
CA VAL A 62 -4.56 -7.65 2.66
C VAL A 62 -5.02 -6.91 1.41
N PHE A 63 -6.24 -7.18 0.98
CA PHE A 63 -6.92 -6.45 -0.08
C PHE A 63 -7.71 -5.27 0.49
N ASP A 64 -7.82 -4.20 -0.29
CA ASP A 64 -8.66 -3.05 0.05
C ASP A 64 -10.14 -3.46 0.11
N THR A 65 -10.84 -3.04 1.16
CA THR A 65 -12.30 -3.14 1.23
C THR A 65 -12.96 -1.89 0.63
N TYR A 66 -13.91 -2.12 -0.28
CA TYR A 66 -14.67 -1.06 -0.96
C TYR A 66 -16.03 -0.89 -0.30
N ILE A 67 -16.06 -0.12 0.79
CA ILE A 67 -17.28 0.18 1.53
C ILE A 67 -17.97 1.43 0.95
N ASP A 68 -19.27 1.30 0.67
CA ASP A 68 -20.14 2.41 0.29
C ASP A 68 -20.19 3.47 1.38
N ASN A 69 -20.29 4.74 1.00
CA ASN A 69 -20.32 5.90 1.93
C ASN A 69 -19.07 6.08 2.82
N SER A 70 -17.97 5.39 2.54
CA SER A 70 -16.70 5.70 3.19
C SER A 70 -16.18 7.10 2.81
N LEU A 71 -15.32 7.70 3.64
CA LEU A 71 -14.65 8.98 3.36
C LEU A 71 -13.95 9.01 1.98
N LYS A 72 -13.56 7.84 1.46
CA LYS A 72 -12.90 7.69 0.16
C LYS A 72 -13.87 7.46 -1.01
N ALA A 73 -15.15 7.17 -0.77
CA ALA A 73 -16.13 6.85 -1.81
C ALA A 73 -16.27 7.99 -2.84
N SER A 74 -16.34 9.25 -2.39
CA SER A 74 -16.43 10.43 -3.27
C SER A 74 -15.19 10.59 -4.17
N THR A 75 -14.01 10.22 -3.67
CA THR A 75 -12.77 10.26 -4.44
C THR A 75 -12.72 9.12 -5.47
N ARG A 76 -13.25 7.94 -5.14
CA ARG A 76 -13.37 6.79 -6.06
C ARG A 76 -14.32 7.11 -7.22
N GLY A 77 -15.46 7.75 -6.95
CA GLY A 77 -16.40 8.19 -7.98
C GLY A 77 -15.80 9.14 -9.03
N LYS A 78 -14.76 9.92 -8.66
CA LYS A 78 -14.02 10.79 -9.58
C LYS A 78 -12.99 10.04 -10.43
N ARG A 79 -12.54 8.85 -10.01
CA ARG A 79 -11.48 8.07 -10.69
C ARG A 79 -11.97 7.30 -11.92
N GLY A 80 -13.28 7.23 -12.13
CA GLY A 80 -13.85 7.10 -13.48
C GLY A 80 -14.74 5.89 -13.72
N LYS A 81 -15.36 5.91 -14.90
CA LYS A 81 -16.18 4.86 -15.50
C LYS A 81 -15.25 3.86 -16.19
N GLY A 82 -15.11 2.65 -15.67
CA GLY A 82 -14.49 1.54 -16.41
C GLY A 82 -15.55 0.68 -17.11
N ILE A 83 -15.11 -0.35 -17.82
CA ILE A 83 -16.01 -1.36 -18.38
C ILE A 83 -16.16 -2.49 -17.36
N ARG A 84 -17.42 -2.77 -16.98
CA ARG A 84 -17.73 -3.90 -16.11
C ARG A 84 -17.35 -5.20 -16.79
N ARG A 85 -16.58 -6.04 -16.10
CA ARG A 85 -16.14 -7.35 -16.58
C ARG A 85 -16.27 -8.34 -15.45
N ARG A 86 -17.12 -9.35 -15.63
CA ARG A 86 -17.29 -10.43 -14.65
C ARG A 86 -15.95 -11.15 -14.47
N VAL A 87 -15.56 -11.46 -13.25
CA VAL A 87 -14.35 -12.24 -12.97
C VAL A 87 -14.73 -13.70 -12.73
N GLN A 88 -14.34 -14.58 -13.65
CA GLN A 88 -14.52 -16.04 -13.58
C GLN A 88 -13.36 -16.72 -14.29
N ASP A 89 -13.17 -18.02 -14.04
CA ASP A 89 -12.02 -18.80 -14.52
C ASP A 89 -11.75 -18.65 -16.03
N GLU A 90 -12.77 -18.82 -16.85
CA GLU A 90 -12.69 -18.79 -18.32
C GLU A 90 -12.85 -17.38 -18.89
N THR A 91 -13.18 -16.38 -18.08
CA THR A 91 -13.39 -15.04 -18.59
C THR A 91 -12.06 -14.43 -19.01
N ASN A 92 -12.04 -13.87 -20.22
CA ASN A 92 -10.84 -13.25 -20.76
C ASN A 92 -10.42 -12.01 -19.95
N VAL A 93 -9.15 -11.93 -19.62
CA VAL A 93 -8.57 -10.78 -18.93
C VAL A 93 -8.61 -9.57 -19.86
N PRO A 94 -9.01 -8.38 -19.38
CA PRO A 94 -9.09 -7.20 -20.23
C PRO A 94 -7.70 -6.71 -20.63
N GLY A 95 -7.53 -6.37 -21.91
CA GLY A 95 -6.27 -5.84 -22.43
C GLY A 95 -5.85 -4.51 -21.79
N ASN A 96 -6.80 -3.71 -21.28
CA ASN A 96 -6.50 -2.51 -20.49
C ASN A 96 -6.76 -2.76 -19.00
N TRP A 97 -5.75 -3.30 -18.32
CA TRP A 97 -5.81 -3.65 -16.90
C TRP A 97 -6.13 -2.44 -16.00
N GLN A 98 -5.55 -1.28 -16.31
CA GLN A 98 -5.73 -0.07 -15.51
C GLN A 98 -7.17 0.46 -15.57
N GLU A 99 -7.81 0.44 -16.74
CA GLU A 99 -9.24 0.80 -16.86
C GLU A 99 -10.14 -0.22 -16.15
N PHE A 100 -9.80 -1.51 -16.20
CA PHE A 100 -10.54 -2.55 -15.48
C PHE A 100 -10.52 -2.32 -13.97
N LEU A 101 -9.36 -1.97 -13.41
CA LEU A 101 -9.18 -1.68 -11.98
C LEU A 101 -9.77 -0.32 -11.53
N ARG A 102 -10.36 0.49 -12.42
CA ARG A 102 -11.06 1.71 -12.00
C ARG A 102 -12.42 1.43 -11.36
N LEU A 103 -13.13 0.39 -11.81
CA LEU A 103 -14.42 0.00 -11.25
C LEU A 103 -14.24 -0.78 -9.95
N ASP A 104 -14.96 -0.35 -8.91
CA ASP A 104 -14.89 -0.99 -7.60
C ASP A 104 -15.45 -2.42 -7.66
N GLU A 105 -16.52 -2.67 -8.43
CA GLU A 105 -17.10 -4.00 -8.60
C GLU A 105 -16.12 -4.99 -9.24
N ASN A 106 -15.33 -4.54 -10.22
CA ASN A 106 -14.30 -5.38 -10.84
C ASN A 106 -13.20 -5.74 -9.84
N LYS A 107 -12.79 -4.80 -8.98
CA LYS A 107 -11.78 -5.04 -7.95
C LYS A 107 -12.30 -5.97 -6.86
N ILE A 108 -13.51 -5.75 -6.38
CA ILE A 108 -14.16 -6.61 -5.39
C ILE A 108 -14.21 -8.05 -5.91
N GLU A 109 -14.68 -8.26 -7.15
CA GLU A 109 -14.73 -9.60 -7.74
C GLU A 109 -13.34 -10.20 -7.97
N LEU A 110 -12.37 -9.40 -8.45
CA LEU A 110 -11.00 -9.88 -8.64
C LEU A 110 -10.36 -10.30 -7.33
N PHE A 111 -10.51 -9.52 -6.27
CA PHE A 111 -9.89 -9.79 -4.97
C PHE A 111 -10.49 -11.04 -4.33
N HIS A 112 -11.81 -11.18 -4.38
CA HIS A 112 -12.49 -12.41 -3.96
C HIS A 112 -12.00 -13.63 -4.77
N PHE A 113 -11.91 -13.50 -6.10
CA PHE A 113 -11.43 -14.56 -6.97
C PHE A 113 -9.99 -14.99 -6.65
N LEU A 114 -9.09 -14.03 -6.44
CA LEU A 114 -7.68 -14.33 -6.12
C LEU A 114 -7.53 -14.93 -4.72
N ALA A 115 -8.33 -14.45 -3.76
CA ALA A 115 -8.37 -14.99 -2.40
C ALA A 115 -8.77 -16.48 -2.42
N ASP A 116 -9.85 -16.83 -3.12
CA ASP A 116 -10.30 -18.22 -3.28
C ASP A 116 -9.25 -19.10 -3.98
N LYS A 117 -8.64 -18.59 -5.06
CA LYS A 117 -7.62 -19.32 -5.81
C LYS A 117 -6.38 -19.60 -4.99
N ILE A 118 -5.90 -18.64 -4.19
CA ILE A 118 -4.68 -18.84 -3.41
C ILE A 118 -4.89 -19.74 -2.20
N THR A 119 -6.05 -19.67 -1.53
CA THR A 119 -6.38 -20.59 -0.43
C THR A 119 -6.56 -22.02 -0.92
N SER A 120 -7.01 -22.19 -2.16
CA SER A 120 -7.19 -23.51 -2.79
C SER A 120 -5.95 -24.03 -3.54
N ALA A 121 -4.85 -23.26 -3.57
CA ALA A 121 -3.68 -23.58 -4.41
C ALA A 121 -2.79 -24.70 -3.84
N GLY A 122 -3.05 -25.19 -2.62
CA GLY A 122 -2.24 -26.23 -1.98
C GLY A 122 -0.81 -25.79 -1.69
N ILE A 123 -0.63 -24.53 -1.27
CA ILE A 123 0.67 -23.97 -0.87
C ILE A 123 1.01 -24.45 0.54
N ASP A 124 2.27 -24.81 0.78
CA ASP A 124 2.76 -25.32 2.07
C ASP A 124 2.71 -24.26 3.18
N ASN A 125 2.87 -22.99 2.83
CA ASN A 125 2.73 -21.87 3.75
C ASN A 125 1.31 -21.77 4.31
N GLU A 126 1.17 -21.32 5.55
CA GLU A 126 -0.11 -20.82 6.05
C GLU A 126 -0.47 -19.55 5.28
N ILE A 127 -1.66 -19.52 4.67
CA ILE A 127 -2.19 -18.37 3.93
C ILE A 127 -3.33 -17.78 4.74
N VAL A 128 -3.28 -16.46 4.97
CA VAL A 128 -4.42 -15.68 5.44
C VAL A 128 -4.65 -14.55 4.44
N VAL A 129 -5.85 -14.47 3.88
CA VAL A 129 -6.19 -13.45 2.88
C VAL A 129 -7.52 -12.80 3.22
N THR A 130 -7.58 -11.47 3.16
CA THR A 130 -8.84 -10.77 3.40
C THR A 130 -9.79 -10.93 2.20
N ASP A 131 -11.05 -11.22 2.47
CA ASP A 131 -12.14 -11.19 1.50
C ASP A 131 -13.28 -10.33 2.03
N LYS A 132 -13.41 -9.12 1.47
CA LYS A 132 -14.37 -8.08 1.90
C LYS A 132 -14.21 -7.72 3.38
N ILE A 133 -15.02 -8.32 4.25
CA ILE A 133 -15.05 -8.11 5.71
C ILE A 133 -14.62 -9.38 6.47
N ASN A 134 -14.24 -10.44 5.77
CA ASN A 134 -13.83 -11.72 6.31
C ASN A 134 -12.37 -11.98 5.97
N ALA A 135 -11.78 -12.99 6.61
CA ALA A 135 -10.53 -13.59 6.19
C ALA A 135 -10.80 -15.04 5.74
N LEU A 136 -10.12 -15.44 4.67
CA LEU A 136 -10.02 -16.81 4.22
C LEU A 136 -8.62 -17.33 4.56
N GLY A 137 -8.51 -18.64 4.75
CA GLY A 137 -7.22 -19.30 4.89
C GLY A 137 -7.23 -20.68 4.26
N ASN A 138 -6.04 -21.21 3.97
CA ASN A 138 -5.86 -22.58 3.47
C ASN A 138 -5.89 -23.64 4.60
N THR A 139 -5.84 -23.21 5.86
CA THR A 139 -5.95 -24.06 7.04
C THR A 139 -7.31 -23.90 7.73
N ALA A 140 -7.82 -24.97 8.33
CA ALA A 140 -9.12 -24.98 9.01
C ALA A 140 -9.25 -24.01 10.20
N GLU A 141 -8.13 -23.46 10.70
CA GLU A 141 -8.09 -22.61 11.90
C GLU A 141 -8.34 -21.11 11.64
N HIS A 142 -8.48 -20.65 10.38
CA HIS A 142 -8.39 -19.22 10.04
C HIS A 142 -9.53 -18.58 9.20
N SER A 143 -10.73 -19.16 9.17
CA SER A 143 -11.92 -18.43 8.69
C SER A 143 -12.49 -17.54 9.80
N TYR A 144 -11.95 -16.32 9.98
CA TYR A 144 -12.46 -15.33 10.93
C TYR A 144 -13.27 -14.23 10.21
N GLU A 145 -14.36 -13.76 10.80
CA GLU A 145 -14.90 -12.44 10.46
C GLU A 145 -13.87 -11.40 10.92
N LEU A 146 -13.34 -10.56 10.01
CA LEU A 146 -12.41 -9.47 10.37
C LEU A 146 -13.08 -8.39 11.24
N LEU A 147 -14.40 -8.53 11.47
CA LEU A 147 -15.21 -7.68 12.36
C LEU A 147 -15.47 -8.32 13.72
N SER A 148 -14.93 -9.50 14.03
CA SER A 148 -14.74 -9.85 15.44
C SER A 148 -13.69 -8.88 15.98
N PRO A 149 -14.00 -8.04 16.99
CA PRO A 149 -13.02 -7.14 17.55
C PRO A 149 -11.88 -8.01 18.06
N PHE A 150 -10.76 -8.00 17.34
CA PHE A 150 -9.48 -8.41 17.89
C PHE A 150 -9.44 -7.78 19.27
N ALA A 151 -9.39 -8.62 20.31
CA ALA A 151 -9.39 -8.20 21.69
C ALA A 151 -8.43 -7.02 21.79
N ASN A 152 -9.02 -5.83 21.97
CA ASN A 152 -8.42 -4.52 21.78
C ASN A 152 -6.98 -4.54 22.30
N PRO A 153 -5.94 -4.65 21.45
CA PRO A 153 -4.57 -4.64 21.91
C PRO A 153 -4.35 -3.24 22.46
N GLY A 154 -4.46 -3.10 23.80
CA GLY A 154 -4.79 -1.87 24.52
C GLY A 154 -4.44 -0.61 23.75
N MET A 155 -5.35 -0.18 22.85
CA MET A 155 -4.99 0.87 21.91
C MET A 155 -4.70 2.12 22.74
N PRO A 156 -3.54 2.78 22.51
CA PRO A 156 -3.24 4.03 23.16
C PRO A 156 -4.39 5.01 22.92
N SER A 157 -4.67 5.84 23.92
CA SER A 157 -5.80 6.75 23.87
C SER A 157 -5.73 7.62 22.59
N PRO A 158 -6.86 7.86 21.90
CA PRO A 158 -6.88 8.67 20.68
C PRO A 158 -6.29 10.08 20.84
N ASP A 159 -6.23 10.59 22.07
CA ASP A 159 -5.58 11.86 22.40
C ASP A 159 -4.10 11.93 22.01
N LEU A 160 -3.40 10.80 21.99
CA LEU A 160 -2.02 10.70 21.51
C LEU A 160 -1.89 10.84 19.99
N PHE A 161 -3.00 10.81 19.24
CA PHE A 161 -3.01 10.82 17.77
C PHE A 161 -3.78 12.01 17.19
N GLY A 162 -3.78 13.14 17.89
CA GLY A 162 -4.38 14.38 17.38
C GLY A 162 -5.90 14.40 17.51
N TRP A 163 -6.46 13.72 18.51
CA TRP A 163 -7.86 13.85 18.90
C TRP A 163 -7.97 14.51 20.28
N GLN A 164 -9.11 15.12 20.57
CA GLN A 164 -9.43 15.60 21.91
C GLN A 164 -10.89 15.27 22.21
N LYS A 165 -11.20 15.06 23.50
CA LYS A 165 -12.55 14.72 23.94
C LYS A 165 -13.25 15.99 24.45
N LEU A 166 -14.22 16.49 23.70
CA LEU A 166 -15.07 17.63 24.08
C LEU A 166 -16.50 17.13 24.28
N ASP A 167 -17.08 17.38 25.45
CA ASP A 167 -18.45 16.97 25.80
C ASP A 167 -18.73 15.48 25.53
N GLY A 168 -17.75 14.63 25.84
CA GLY A 168 -17.83 13.19 25.63
C GLY A 168 -17.62 12.72 24.18
N THR A 169 -17.48 13.64 23.23
CA THR A 169 -17.29 13.34 21.80
C THR A 169 -15.83 13.55 21.40
N TRP A 170 -15.26 12.60 20.65
CA TRP A 170 -13.94 12.77 20.05
C TRP A 170 -14.02 13.72 18.86
N VAL A 171 -13.25 14.80 18.91
CA VAL A 171 -13.09 15.75 17.80
C VAL A 171 -11.61 15.84 17.44
N PRO A 172 -11.28 16.16 16.17
CA PRO A 172 -9.88 16.40 15.80
C PRO A 172 -9.30 17.55 16.63
N PHE A 173 -8.14 17.30 17.23
CA PHE A 173 -7.30 18.34 17.79
C PHE A 173 -6.51 18.96 16.62
N TRP A 174 -7.01 20.07 16.10
CA TRP A 174 -6.33 20.81 15.05
C TRP A 174 -5.02 21.37 15.61
N SER A 175 -3.90 20.97 15.00
CA SER A 175 -2.59 21.48 15.36
C SER A 175 -2.53 23.00 15.15
N VAL A 176 -1.91 23.71 16.09
CA VAL A 176 -1.54 25.13 15.94
C VAL A 176 -0.19 25.32 15.24
N LEU A 177 0.45 24.21 14.84
CA LEU A 177 1.67 24.28 14.05
C LEU A 177 1.34 24.98 12.73
N ALA A 178 2.14 25.97 12.38
CA ALA A 178 2.00 26.66 11.11
C ALA A 178 2.13 25.66 9.96
N GLU A 179 1.36 25.88 8.89
CA GLU A 179 1.29 25.03 7.71
C GLU A 179 2.71 24.60 7.27
N ALA A 180 2.89 23.35 6.86
CA ALA A 180 4.20 22.84 6.48
C ALA A 180 4.89 23.69 5.39
N SER A 181 4.11 24.34 4.52
CA SER A 181 4.63 25.30 3.53
C SER A 181 5.25 26.57 4.16
N MET A 182 4.79 26.97 5.36
CA MET A 182 5.30 28.09 6.13
C MET A 182 6.43 27.70 7.07
N SER A 183 6.37 26.49 7.66
CA SER A 183 7.31 26.03 8.68
C SER A 183 8.49 25.21 8.14
N CYS A 184 8.30 24.50 7.02
CA CYS A 184 9.29 23.57 6.46
C CYS A 184 9.83 24.07 5.11
N GLN A 185 10.29 25.32 5.09
CA GLN A 185 10.87 25.93 3.88
C GLN A 185 12.03 25.10 3.32
N GLU A 186 12.75 24.37 4.17
CA GLU A 186 13.84 23.43 3.81
C GLU A 186 13.41 22.29 2.86
N LEU A 187 12.11 21.95 2.81
CA LEU A 187 11.58 20.92 1.91
C LEU A 187 11.29 21.47 0.49
N ILE A 188 11.45 22.77 0.26
CA ILE A 188 11.23 23.38 -1.05
C ILE A 188 12.35 22.96 -2.00
N HIS A 189 12.01 22.14 -2.99
CA HIS A 189 12.93 21.69 -4.03
C HIS A 189 12.47 22.12 -5.43
N CYS A 190 13.41 22.30 -6.35
CA CYS A 190 13.15 22.68 -7.74
C CYS A 190 13.42 21.52 -8.72
N GLY A 191 12.97 21.67 -9.96
CA GLY A 191 13.23 20.73 -11.07
C GLY A 191 13.69 21.47 -12.32
N CYS A 192 14.52 22.50 -12.15
CA CYS A 192 14.88 23.42 -13.21
C CYS A 192 15.83 22.77 -14.23
N LYS A 193 15.40 22.69 -15.49
CA LYS A 193 16.16 22.03 -16.56
C LYS A 193 17.19 22.93 -17.27
N LYS A 194 17.00 24.26 -17.23
CA LYS A 194 17.85 25.25 -17.93
C LYS A 194 18.51 26.21 -16.93
N GLY A 195 18.88 25.71 -15.77
CA GLY A 195 19.44 26.48 -14.66
C GLY A 195 18.40 27.12 -13.73
N CYS A 196 18.81 27.39 -12.50
CA CYS A 196 17.97 27.89 -11.40
C CYS A 196 17.87 29.42 -11.41
N ARG A 197 17.05 29.96 -12.33
CA ARG A 197 16.83 31.41 -12.52
C ARG A 197 15.41 31.83 -12.12
N GLY A 198 14.90 32.97 -12.59
CA GLY A 198 13.69 33.64 -12.08
C GLY A 198 12.40 32.80 -11.89
N ALA A 199 12.26 31.64 -12.52
CA ALA A 199 11.14 30.70 -12.29
C ALA A 199 11.41 29.63 -11.22
N CYS A 200 12.63 29.54 -10.69
CA CYS A 200 13.05 28.55 -9.71
C CYS A 200 12.38 28.81 -8.35
N LYS A 201 11.74 27.77 -7.80
CA LYS A 201 11.06 27.81 -6.51
C LYS A 201 12.02 28.10 -5.36
N CYS A 202 13.19 27.46 -5.36
CA CYS A 202 14.22 27.69 -4.34
C CYS A 202 14.70 29.15 -4.38
N LEU A 203 14.96 29.71 -5.58
CA LEU A 203 15.33 31.13 -5.71
C LEU A 203 14.23 32.07 -5.21
N LYS A 204 12.98 31.84 -5.60
CA LYS A 204 11.85 32.68 -5.15
C LYS A 204 11.62 32.61 -3.64
N ALA A 205 11.91 31.45 -3.03
CA ALA A 205 11.87 31.25 -1.59
C ALA A 205 13.15 31.75 -0.88
N ALA A 206 14.09 32.39 -1.59
CA ALA A 206 15.38 32.83 -1.07
C ALA A 206 16.25 31.70 -0.47
N LEU A 207 16.10 30.46 -0.97
CA LEU A 207 16.85 29.28 -0.56
C LEU A 207 17.93 28.90 -1.59
N LYS A 208 18.93 28.15 -1.10
CA LYS A 208 19.85 27.38 -1.96
C LYS A 208 19.16 26.11 -2.45
N CYS A 209 19.61 25.57 -3.57
CA CYS A 209 19.17 24.26 -4.01
C CYS A 209 19.79 23.21 -3.09
N THR A 210 19.01 22.21 -2.70
CA THR A 210 19.45 21.10 -1.85
C THR A 210 19.50 19.81 -2.67
N ALA A 211 20.01 18.72 -2.09
CA ALA A 211 20.02 17.39 -2.72
C ALA A 211 18.62 16.85 -3.11
N LEU A 212 17.55 17.45 -2.59
CA LEU A 212 16.17 17.13 -2.99
C LEU A 212 15.80 17.74 -4.36
N CYS A 213 16.55 18.73 -4.83
CA CYS A 213 16.34 19.35 -6.13
C CYS A 213 16.71 18.41 -7.27
N LYS A 214 15.96 18.52 -8.36
CA LYS A 214 16.19 17.82 -9.64
C LYS A 214 16.64 18.81 -10.72
N CYS A 215 17.39 19.83 -10.33
CA CYS A 215 18.00 20.76 -11.27
C CYS A 215 19.20 20.12 -11.99
N SER A 216 19.72 20.80 -13.01
CA SER A 216 20.93 20.35 -13.72
C SER A 216 22.08 20.07 -12.74
N PRO A 217 22.94 19.06 -12.98
CA PRO A 217 24.12 18.79 -12.14
C PRO A 217 25.04 20.00 -11.97
N ASP A 218 25.10 20.88 -12.98
CA ASP A 218 25.86 22.14 -12.93
C ASP A 218 25.08 23.26 -12.19
N CYS A 219 24.40 22.92 -11.09
CA CYS A 219 23.61 23.89 -10.35
C CYS A 219 24.53 24.80 -9.52
N GLU A 220 24.76 26.01 -10.01
CA GLU A 220 25.54 27.06 -9.32
C GLU A 220 24.92 27.54 -7.98
N ARG A 221 23.79 26.96 -7.56
CA ARG A 221 23.06 27.34 -6.33
C ARG A 221 22.97 26.20 -5.31
N GLU A 222 23.64 25.08 -5.54
CA GLU A 222 23.71 23.99 -4.56
C GLU A 222 24.51 24.38 -3.31
N THR A 223 24.16 23.79 -2.18
CA THR A 223 25.00 23.76 -0.97
C THR A 223 26.06 22.69 -1.12
N ASP A 224 27.31 23.01 -0.77
CA ASP A 224 28.36 22.00 -0.54
C ASP A 224 27.91 20.96 0.50
#